data_AF-A0A9D9CP02-F1
#
_entry.id   AF-A0A9D9CP02-F1
#
_cell.length_a   1.000
_cell.length_b   1.000
_cell.length_c   1.000
_cell.angle_alpha   90.00
_cell.angle_beta   90.00
_cell.angle_gamma   90.00
#
_symmetry.space_group_name_H-M   'P 1'
#
loop_
_entity.id
_entity.type
_entity.pdbx_description
1 polymer ?
#
loop_
_entity_poly.entity_id
_entity_poly.type
_entity_poly.pdbx_seq_one_letter_code
_entity_poly.pdbx_strand_id
1 'polypeptide(L)'
;MIEKSVIEGLVAQYMIDNQLELVEVKVNKANNIKVFFDAPGRSVTIDDCVKLSRFIEAGLDRDKEDFSLMVSSSGKEKNINEE
;
A
#
# COMPACT_ATOMS: atom_id res chain seq x y z
N MET A 1 -1.02 -15.32 -10.96
CA MET A 1 -1.82 -14.07 -10.91
C MET A 1 -2.22 -13.80 -9.47
N ILE A 2 -1.73 -12.70 -8.92
CA ILE A 2 -1.94 -12.35 -7.51
C ILE A 2 -3.38 -11.86 -7.32
N GLU A 3 -4.09 -12.40 -6.33
CA GLU A 3 -5.44 -11.97 -5.99
C GLU A 3 -5.42 -10.73 -5.10
N LYS A 4 -6.28 -9.76 -5.42
CA LYS A 4 -6.48 -8.54 -4.62
C LYS A 4 -6.79 -8.87 -3.15
N SER A 5 -7.62 -9.87 -2.89
CA SER A 5 -8.04 -10.25 -1.54
C SER A 5 -6.86 -10.68 -0.64
N VAL A 6 -5.82 -11.29 -1.23
CA VAL A 6 -4.61 -11.67 -0.50
C VAL A 6 -3.85 -10.43 -0.03
N ILE A 7 -3.72 -9.44 -0.92
CA ILE A 7 -3.08 -8.16 -0.59
C ILE A 7 -3.89 -7.42 0.47
N GLU A 8 -5.21 -7.31 0.30
CA GLU A 8 -6.10 -6.65 1.26
C GLU A 8 -6.00 -7.27 2.66
N GLY A 9 -5.97 -8.61 2.75
CA GLY A 9 -5.79 -9.29 4.03
C GLY A 9 -4.43 -9.03 4.68
N LEU A 10 -3.35 -9.07 3.89
CA LEU A 10 -2.00 -8.77 4.36
C LEU A 10 -1.91 -7.33 4.89
N VAL A 11 -2.30 -6.35 4.08
CA VAL A 11 -2.19 -4.95 4.45
C VAL A 11 -3.12 -4.61 5.61
N ALA A 12 -4.34 -5.17 5.67
CA ALA A 12 -5.30 -4.88 6.73
C ALA A 12 -4.73 -5.16 8.12
N GLN A 13 -4.02 -6.28 8.30
CA GLN A 13 -3.40 -6.62 9.58
C GLN A 13 -2.31 -5.60 9.95
N TYR A 14 -1.46 -5.23 8.99
CA TYR A 14 -0.40 -4.24 9.20
C TYR A 14 -0.97 -2.84 9.51
N MET A 15 -2.06 -2.47 8.84
CA MET A 15 -2.72 -1.17 8.96
C MET A 15 -3.29 -0.97 10.37
N ILE A 16 -3.91 -2.00 10.95
CA ILE A 16 -4.46 -1.96 12.31
C ILE A 16 -3.35 -1.68 13.34
N ASP A 17 -2.22 -2.36 13.23
CA ASP A 17 -1.07 -2.17 14.14
C ASP A 17 -0.44 -0.78 14.01
N ASN A 18 -0.42 -0.22 12.80
CA ASN A 18 0.28 1.04 12.48
C ASN A 18 -0.64 2.26 12.39
N GLN A 19 -1.93 2.13 12.74
CA GLN A 19 -2.95 3.18 12.62
C GLN A 19 -2.99 3.78 11.21
N LEU A 20 -2.93 2.91 10.21
CA LEU A 20 -3.11 3.25 8.81
C LEU A 20 -4.52 2.83 8.38
N GLU A 21 -5.02 3.44 7.32
CA GLU A 21 -6.29 3.11 6.69
C GLU A 21 -6.06 2.80 5.21
N LEU A 22 -6.63 1.69 4.76
CA LEU A 22 -6.51 1.29 3.36
C LEU A 22 -7.50 2.11 2.52
N VAL A 23 -6.99 2.85 1.55
CA VAL A 23 -7.82 3.66 0.65
C VAL A 23 -8.18 2.89 -0.60
N GLU A 24 -7.18 2.30 -1.28
CA GLU A 24 -7.41 1.58 -2.52
C GLU A 24 -6.32 0.53 -2.79
N VAL A 25 -6.73 -0.63 -3.32
CA VAL A 25 -5.81 -1.63 -3.89
C VAL A 25 -6.17 -1.89 -5.34
N LYS A 26 -5.19 -1.77 -6.23
CA LYS A 26 -5.31 -2.11 -7.65
C LYS A 26 -4.33 -3.23 -7.98
N VAL A 27 -4.84 -4.29 -8.59
CA VAL A 27 -4.01 -5.39 -9.11
C VAL A 27 -4.35 -5.60 -10.58
N ASN A 28 -3.35 -5.58 -11.45
CA ASN A 28 -3.54 -5.80 -12.89
C ASN A 28 -3.12 -7.22 -13.33
N LYS A 29 -3.39 -7.55 -14.60
CA LYS A 29 -3.03 -8.86 -15.18
C LYS A 29 -1.52 -9.14 -15.26
N ALA A 30 -0.69 -8.10 -15.14
CA ALA A 30 0.76 -8.19 -15.13
C ALA A 30 1.31 -8.16 -13.69
N ASN A 31 0.51 -8.59 -12.70
CA ASN A 31 0.88 -8.59 -11.28
C ASN A 31 1.41 -7.24 -10.77
N ASN A 32 1.00 -6.11 -11.36
CA ASN A 32 1.28 -4.79 -10.79
C ASN A 32 0.24 -4.52 -9.73
N ILE A 33 0.71 -4.44 -8.50
CA ILE A 33 -0.03 -4.16 -7.29
C ILE A 33 0.25 -2.71 -6.93
N LYS A 34 -0.80 -1.91 -6.83
CA LYS A 34 -0.73 -0.54 -6.31
C LYS A 34 -1.58 -0.46 -5.07
N VAL A 35 -0.97 -0.06 -3.96
CA VAL A 35 -1.63 0.11 -2.67
C VAL A 35 -1.59 1.59 -2.31
N PHE A 36 -2.79 2.14 -2.10
CA PHE A 36 -3.01 3.49 -1.62
C PHE A 36 -3.53 3.41 -0.18
N PHE A 37 -2.86 4.11 0.72
CA PHE A 37 -3.19 4.13 2.14
C PHE A 37 -3.19 5.56 2.69
N ASP A 38 -3.88 5.80 3.79
CA ASP A 38 -3.86 7.07 4.51
C ASP A 38 -3.57 6.81 5.99
N ALA A 39 -3.21 7.85 6.72
CA ALA A 39 -2.97 7.77 8.16
C ALA A 39 -3.86 8.78 8.88
N PRO A 40 -5.12 8.42 9.20
CA PRO A 40 -6.05 9.36 9.82
C PRO A 40 -5.52 9.80 11.19
N GLY A 41 -5.12 11.06 11.29
CA GLY A 41 -4.60 11.65 12.54
C GLY A 41 -3.08 11.74 12.65
N ARG A 42 -2.32 11.30 11.63
CA ARG A 42 -0.86 11.52 11.57
C ARG A 42 -0.39 11.76 10.13
N SER A 43 0.80 12.31 9.98
CA SER A 43 1.42 12.39 8.66
C SER A 43 1.97 11.03 8.26
N VAL A 44 1.72 10.62 7.01
CA VAL A 44 2.42 9.48 6.43
C VAL A 44 3.88 9.85 6.24
N THR A 45 4.77 8.99 6.70
CA THR A 45 6.21 9.16 6.52
C THR A 45 6.73 8.24 5.42
N ILE A 46 7.91 8.55 4.87
CA ILE A 46 8.59 7.67 3.92
C ILE A 46 8.83 6.29 4.53
N ASP A 47 9.10 6.24 5.84
CA ASP A 47 9.30 5.00 6.59
C ASP A 47 8.03 4.12 6.60
N ASP A 48 6.84 4.70 6.70
CA ASP A 48 5.59 3.96 6.56
C ASP A 48 5.46 3.30 5.18
N CYS A 49 5.79 4.04 4.11
CA CYS A 49 5.77 3.50 2.75
C CYS A 49 6.75 2.34 2.60
N VAL A 50 7.97 2.48 3.12
CA VAL A 50 9.03 1.45 3.05
C VAL A 50 8.66 0.22 3.88
N LYS A 51 8.12 0.41 5.09
CA LYS A 51 7.72 -0.71 5.94
C LYS A 51 6.52 -1.46 5.37
N LEU A 52 5.52 -0.74 4.87
CA LEU A 52 4.35 -1.34 4.24
C LEU A 52 4.74 -2.09 2.96
N SER A 53 5.63 -1.52 2.12
CA SER A 53 6.12 -2.21 0.93
C SER A 53 6.84 -3.50 1.29
N ARG A 54 7.78 -3.44 2.25
CA ARG A 54 8.52 -4.60 2.74
C ARG A 54 7.63 -5.66 3.35
N PHE A 55 6.59 -5.26 4.08
CA PHE A 55 5.65 -6.19 4.69
C PHE A 55 4.86 -6.98 3.64
N ILE A 56 4.32 -6.28 2.63
CA ILE A 56 3.61 -6.91 1.52
C ILE A 56 4.57 -7.81 0.73
N GLU A 57 5.76 -7.31 0.44
CA GLU A 57 6.79 -8.05 -0.27
C GLU A 57 7.36 -9.25 0.49
N ALA A 58 7.28 -9.27 1.81
CA ALA A 58 7.63 -10.43 2.63
C ALA A 58 6.49 -11.45 2.71
N GLY A 59 5.24 -11.00 2.57
CA GLY A 59 4.06 -11.85 2.46
C GLY A 59 3.84 -12.43 1.06
N LEU A 60 4.46 -11.84 0.04
CA LEU A 60 4.41 -12.29 -1.35
C LEU A 60 5.73 -12.95 -1.75
N ASP A 61 5.62 -14.11 -2.40
CA ASP A 61 6.77 -14.90 -2.80
C ASP A 61 7.30 -14.42 -4.17
N ARG A 62 8.27 -13.50 -4.15
CA ARG A 62 8.91 -12.92 -5.35
C ARG A 62 9.67 -13.95 -6.19
N ASP A 63 10.02 -15.09 -5.62
CA ASP A 63 10.74 -16.16 -6.32
C ASP A 63 9.81 -17.00 -7.23
N LYS A 64 8.49 -16.95 -7.00
CA LYS A 64 7.52 -17.72 -7.79
C LYS A 64 6.99 -17.00 -9.03
N GLU A 65 6.66 -15.72 -8.93
CA GLU A 65 6.12 -14.94 -10.05
C GLU A 65 6.64 -13.50 -10.00
N ASP A 66 6.96 -12.94 -11.17
CA ASP A 66 7.33 -11.52 -11.30
C ASP A 66 6.11 -10.64 -10.98
N PHE A 67 6.29 -9.70 -10.04
CA PHE A 67 5.27 -8.74 -9.65
C PHE A 67 5.91 -7.39 -9.34
N SER A 68 5.12 -6.33 -9.49
CA SER A 68 5.54 -4.96 -9.17
C SER A 68 4.66 -4.43 -8.06
N LEU A 69 5.26 -4.02 -6.95
CA LEU A 69 4.55 -3.39 -5.84
C LEU A 69 4.86 -1.89 -5.80
N MET A 70 3.81 -1.08 -5.79
CA MET A 70 3.89 0.35 -5.54
C MET A 70 3.01 0.70 -4.35
N VAL A 71 3.60 1.36 -3.36
CA VAL A 71 2.90 1.82 -2.18
C VAL A 71 2.98 3.34 -2.18
N SER A 72 1.82 3.98 -2.13
CA SER A 72 1.72 5.43 -2.09
C SER A 72 0.74 5.83 -1.02
N SER A 73 1.04 6.88 -0.27
CA SER A 73 -0.04 7.52 0.48
C SER A 73 -1.06 8.04 -0.52
N SER A 74 -2.34 7.83 -0.26
CA SER A 74 -3.40 8.68 -0.79
C SER A 74 -3.26 10.02 -0.08
N GLY A 75 -2.17 10.72 -0.42
CA GLY A 75 -2.01 12.09 -0.01
C GLY A 75 -3.27 12.78 -0.45
N LYS A 76 -4.00 13.37 0.50
CA LYS A 76 -4.84 14.49 0.11
C LYS A 76 -3.91 15.39 -0.67
N GLU A 77 -4.09 15.44 -1.97
CA GLU A 77 -3.69 16.57 -2.78
C GLU A 77 -4.49 17.73 -2.18
N LYS A 78 -4.00 18.24 -1.04
CA LYS A 78 -4.38 19.54 -0.56
C LYS A 78 -3.91 20.43 -1.68
N ASN A 79 -4.89 20.78 -2.52
CA ASN A 79 -4.82 21.88 -3.44
C ASN A 79 -4.10 23.00 -2.67
N ILE A 80 -2.85 23.23 -3.05
CA ILE A 80 -2.21 24.51 -2.78
C ILE A 80 -3.03 25.49 -3.61
N ASN A 81 -4.05 26.09 -3.00
CA ASN A 81 -4.47 27.41 -3.45
C ASN A 81 -3.26 28.28 -3.12
N GLU A 82 -2.39 28.46 -4.11
CA GLU A 82 -1.44 29.57 -4.17
C GLU A 82 -2.31 30.83 -4.17
N GLU A 83 -2.31 31.55 -3.04
CA GLU A 83 -2.80 32.94 -2.95
C GLU A 83 -1.83 33.90 -3.66
#